data_AF-A0AA95JLR4-F1
#
_entry.id   AF-A0AA95JLR4-F1
#
_cell.length_a   1.000
_cell.length_b   1.000
_cell.length_c   1.000
_cell.angle_alpha   90.00
_cell.angle_beta   90.00
_cell.angle_gamma   90.00
#
_symmetry.space_group_name_H-M   'P 1'
#
loop_
_entity.id
_entity.type
_entity.pdbx_description
1 polymer ?
#
loop_
_entity_poly.entity_id
_entity_poly.type
_entity_poly.pdbx_seq_one_letter_code
_entity_poly.pdbx_strand_id
1 'polypeptide(L)'
;MKKLFLLLLTAFLFIGCSSDDDSIYDFIGTWHGTYEGSDKGVWNIVVASDGKVTGTMHSDVNQENYNISGNVNSSGDLNAAVGLPSDGQFRGNLNTDKKGSGSWVNSVPTPERSGTWSGEKDKK
;
A
#
# COMPACT_ATOMS: atom_id res chain seq x y z
N MET A 1 -9.17 54.01 -30.83
CA MET A 1 -8.16 53.02 -30.36
C MET A 1 -8.11 53.03 -28.84
N LYS A 2 -8.18 51.82 -28.25
CA LYS A 2 -7.79 51.40 -26.90
C LYS A 2 -8.36 52.21 -25.72
N LYS A 3 -9.37 51.67 -25.02
CA LYS A 3 -9.41 51.64 -23.54
C LYS A 3 -10.19 50.41 -23.03
N LEU A 4 -9.44 49.57 -22.31
CA LEU A 4 -9.83 48.85 -21.11
C LEU A 4 -10.94 47.78 -21.22
N PHE A 5 -10.55 46.56 -21.63
CA PHE A 5 -11.34 45.36 -21.39
C PHE A 5 -10.42 44.16 -21.09
N LEU A 6 -9.69 44.21 -19.97
CA LEU A 6 -8.90 43.07 -19.50
C LEU A 6 -8.79 43.14 -17.97
N LEU A 7 -9.84 42.72 -17.28
CA LEU A 7 -9.85 42.63 -15.82
C LEU A 7 -10.85 41.58 -15.30
N LEU A 8 -10.98 40.46 -16.02
CA LEU A 8 -11.83 39.33 -15.64
C LEU A 8 -11.15 38.01 -16.05
N LEU A 9 -9.93 37.76 -15.56
CA LEU A 9 -9.32 36.42 -15.67
C LEU A 9 -8.21 36.17 -14.63
N THR A 10 -8.45 36.52 -13.36
CA THR A 10 -7.54 36.19 -12.25
C THR A 10 -8.21 35.36 -11.15
N ALA A 11 -9.47 34.92 -11.33
CA ALA A 11 -10.26 34.29 -10.28
C ALA A 11 -10.22 32.74 -10.26
N PHE A 12 -9.25 32.09 -10.91
CA PHE A 12 -9.13 30.62 -10.91
C PHE A 12 -7.75 30.08 -10.50
N LEU A 13 -6.90 30.89 -9.84
CA LEU A 13 -5.60 30.43 -9.34
C LEU A 13 -5.63 29.88 -7.91
N PHE A 14 -6.81 29.64 -7.33
CA PHE A 14 -6.95 28.95 -6.05
C PHE A 14 -7.46 27.51 -6.22
N ILE A 15 -6.95 26.79 -7.22
CA ILE A 15 -7.01 25.32 -7.15
C ILE A 15 -6.07 24.95 -6.01
N GLY A 16 -6.69 24.48 -4.93
CA GLY A 16 -6.07 24.30 -3.63
C GLY A 16 -4.73 23.60 -3.73
N CYS A 17 -3.73 24.27 -3.19
CA CYS A 17 -2.59 23.58 -2.61
C CYS A 17 -3.19 22.80 -1.42
N SER A 18 -3.62 21.55 -1.63
CA SER A 18 -3.63 20.62 -0.51
C SER A 18 -2.17 20.53 -0.11
N SER A 19 -1.85 21.16 1.02
CA SER A 19 -0.66 20.81 1.78
C SER A 19 -0.90 19.38 2.27
N ASP A 20 -0.81 18.42 1.34
CA ASP A 20 -0.63 17.02 1.67
C ASP A 20 0.77 16.97 2.25
N ASP A 21 0.84 17.24 3.54
CA ASP A 21 2.05 17.07 4.34
C ASP A 21 2.26 15.55 4.34
N ASP A 22 3.01 15.07 3.34
CA ASP A 22 3.34 13.66 3.14
C ASP A 22 3.96 13.12 4.43
N SER A 23 3.13 12.51 5.28
CA SER A 23 3.51 12.06 6.61
C SER A 23 3.25 10.57 6.73
N ILE A 24 4.25 9.85 7.23
CA ILE A 24 4.13 8.43 7.52
C ILE A 24 3.05 8.12 8.59
N TYR A 25 2.62 9.13 9.37
CA TYR A 25 1.71 8.94 10.50
C TYR A 25 0.35 8.35 10.08
N ASP A 26 -0.11 8.64 8.86
CA ASP A 26 -1.35 8.09 8.33
C ASP A 26 -1.28 6.58 8.10
N PHE A 27 -0.07 6.03 7.95
CA PHE A 27 0.14 4.61 7.66
C PHE A 27 0.51 3.80 8.90
N ILE A 28 1.05 4.41 9.96
CA ILE A 28 1.45 3.73 11.21
C ILE A 28 0.27 2.97 11.83
N GLY A 29 0.47 1.68 12.12
CA GLY A 29 -0.51 0.83 12.77
C GLY A 29 -0.66 -0.54 12.10
N THR A 30 -1.66 -1.28 12.55
CA THR A 30 -2.00 -2.59 12.01
C THR A 30 -2.90 -2.45 10.79
N TRP A 31 -2.61 -3.25 9.78
CA TRP A 31 -3.39 -3.41 8.57
C TRP A 31 -3.65 -4.90 8.34
N HIS A 32 -4.79 -5.21 7.77
CA HIS A 32 -5.16 -6.57 7.39
C HIS A 32 -5.89 -6.57 6.06
N GLY A 33 -5.96 -7.75 5.45
CA GLY A 33 -6.68 -7.90 4.21
C GLY A 33 -6.66 -9.32 3.68
N THR A 34 -7.06 -9.42 2.42
CA THR A 34 -7.09 -10.67 1.67
C THR A 34 -6.22 -10.56 0.43
N TYR A 35 -5.77 -11.70 -0.07
CA TYR A 35 -5.13 -11.81 -1.36
C TYR A 35 -5.78 -12.91 -2.18
N GLU A 36 -5.67 -12.79 -3.50
CA GLU A 36 -6.22 -13.71 -4.49
C GLU A 36 -5.27 -13.84 -5.69
N GLY A 37 -5.54 -14.78 -6.59
CA GLY A 37 -4.72 -15.09 -7.77
C GLY A 37 -4.52 -16.59 -7.94
N SER A 38 -3.27 -17.00 -8.17
CA SER A 38 -2.87 -18.42 -8.19
C SER A 38 -2.97 -19.13 -6.84
N ASP A 39 -3.11 -18.36 -5.76
CA ASP A 39 -3.39 -18.78 -4.39
C ASP A 39 -4.29 -17.70 -3.75
N LYS A 40 -4.86 -17.98 -2.58
CA LYS A 40 -5.68 -17.02 -1.84
C LYS A 40 -5.58 -17.21 -0.33
N GLY A 41 -5.89 -16.14 0.39
CA GLY A 41 -6.03 -16.18 1.83
C GLY A 41 -5.97 -14.80 2.45
N VAL A 42 -5.40 -14.72 3.64
CA VAL A 42 -5.38 -13.50 4.46
C VAL A 42 -3.97 -13.03 4.72
N TRP A 43 -3.81 -11.74 4.98
CA TRP A 43 -2.56 -11.16 5.44
C TRP A 43 -2.80 -10.13 6.54
N ASN A 44 -1.78 -9.90 7.36
CA ASN A 44 -1.73 -8.81 8.32
C ASN A 44 -0.31 -8.24 8.36
N ILE A 45 -0.21 -6.92 8.50
CA ILE A 45 1.07 -6.23 8.68
C ILE A 45 0.95 -5.15 9.76
N VAL A 46 2.08 -4.80 10.35
CA VAL A 46 2.25 -3.64 11.22
C VAL A 46 3.24 -2.69 10.57
N VAL A 47 2.83 -1.44 10.42
CA VAL A 47 3.68 -0.32 10.03
C VAL A 47 4.17 0.38 11.29
N ALA A 48 5.47 0.36 11.53
CA ALA A 48 6.12 1.06 12.63
C ALA A 48 6.35 2.55 12.29
N SER A 49 6.71 3.35 13.30
CA SER A 49 6.90 4.80 13.16
C SER A 49 8.06 5.23 12.26
N ASP A 50 9.01 4.33 12.03
CA ASP A 50 10.13 4.51 11.09
C ASP A 50 9.79 4.01 9.67
N GLY A 51 8.54 3.62 9.43
CA GLY A 51 8.08 3.05 8.16
C GLY A 51 8.42 1.58 7.96
N LYS A 52 9.06 0.91 8.93
CA LYS A 52 9.31 -0.53 8.86
C LYS A 52 8.00 -1.31 8.86
N VAL A 53 7.93 -2.32 7.99
CA VAL A 53 6.78 -3.22 7.86
C VAL A 53 7.17 -4.62 8.31
N THR A 54 6.34 -5.23 9.15
CA THR A 54 6.44 -6.64 9.54
C THR A 54 5.06 -7.28 9.57
N GLY A 55 4.92 -8.52 9.17
CA GLY A 55 3.63 -9.19 9.19
C GLY A 55 3.69 -10.63 8.69
N THR A 56 2.51 -11.18 8.38
CA THR A 56 2.36 -12.55 7.87
C THR A 56 1.28 -12.63 6.80
N MET A 57 1.42 -13.59 5.90
CA MET A 57 0.44 -14.02 4.91
C MET A 57 0.14 -15.50 5.12
N HIS A 58 -1.14 -15.88 5.10
CA HIS A 58 -1.60 -17.26 5.26
C HIS A 58 -2.40 -17.71 4.03
N SER A 59 -2.03 -18.86 3.46
CA SER A 59 -2.74 -19.50 2.36
C SER A 59 -3.86 -20.40 2.85
N ASP A 60 -5.08 -20.13 2.40
CA ASP A 60 -6.25 -20.98 2.68
C ASP A 60 -6.22 -22.28 1.84
N VAL A 61 -5.52 -22.26 0.71
CA VAL A 61 -5.46 -23.37 -0.26
C VAL A 61 -4.41 -24.38 0.16
N ASN A 62 -3.20 -23.91 0.45
CA ASN A 62 -2.03 -24.74 0.73
C ASN A 62 -1.76 -24.90 2.23
N GLN A 63 -2.44 -24.12 3.09
CA GLN A 63 -2.24 -24.11 4.56
C GLN A 63 -0.81 -23.70 4.95
N GLU A 64 -0.21 -22.81 4.15
CA GLU A 64 1.15 -22.30 4.31
C GLU A 64 1.16 -20.93 4.97
N ASN A 65 2.23 -20.62 5.71
CA ASN A 65 2.45 -19.30 6.32
C ASN A 65 3.74 -18.69 5.78
N TYR A 66 3.67 -17.41 5.45
CA TYR A 66 4.78 -16.63 4.93
C TYR A 66 4.97 -15.37 5.77
N ASN A 67 6.21 -15.02 6.06
CA ASN A 67 6.53 -13.74 6.69
C ASN A 67 6.48 -12.63 5.64
N ILE A 68 6.01 -11.45 6.05
CA ILE A 68 6.11 -10.20 5.28
C ILE A 68 7.08 -9.28 6.01
N SER A 69 8.05 -8.73 5.29
CA SER A 69 8.96 -7.71 5.84
C SER A 69 9.37 -6.70 4.78
N GLY A 70 9.42 -5.41 5.13
CA GLY A 70 9.76 -4.36 4.19
C GLY A 70 9.64 -2.96 4.79
N ASN A 71 9.23 -2.01 3.95
CA ASN A 71 9.00 -0.63 4.34
C ASN A 71 7.80 -0.01 3.61
N VAL A 72 7.20 1.00 4.23
CA VAL A 72 6.32 1.97 3.57
C VAL A 72 6.96 3.36 3.64
N ASN A 73 6.79 4.19 2.62
CA ASN A 73 7.26 5.57 2.65
C ASN A 73 6.12 6.55 3.00
N SER A 74 6.43 7.85 3.05
CA SER A 74 5.48 8.91 3.40
C SER A 74 4.36 9.13 2.37
N SER A 75 4.46 8.55 1.17
CA SER A 75 3.41 8.57 0.15
C SER A 75 2.58 7.28 0.14
N GLY A 76 2.80 6.40 1.12
CA GLY A 76 2.07 5.13 1.25
C GLY A 76 2.60 4.00 0.37
N ASP A 77 3.70 4.19 -0.37
CA ASP A 77 4.28 3.16 -1.24
C ASP A 77 4.89 2.01 -0.42
N LEU A 78 4.26 0.83 -0.51
CA LEU A 78 4.60 -0.37 0.24
C LEU A 78 5.53 -1.25 -0.58
N ASN A 79 6.70 -1.50 -0.01
CA ASN A 79 7.79 -2.25 -0.60
C ASN A 79 8.24 -3.35 0.36
N ALA A 80 7.68 -4.56 0.22
CA ALA A 80 7.99 -5.69 1.09
C ALA A 80 8.33 -6.96 0.31
N ALA A 81 8.97 -7.89 1.00
CA ALA A 81 9.19 -9.27 0.57
C ALA A 81 8.25 -10.21 1.29
N VAL A 82 7.91 -11.34 0.66
CA VAL A 82 7.12 -12.43 1.24
C VAL A 82 7.87 -13.76 1.14
N GLY A 83 7.89 -14.52 2.24
CA GLY A 83 8.41 -15.90 2.29
C GLY A 83 9.83 -16.11 2.83
N LEU A 84 10.22 -17.38 2.92
CA LEU A 84 11.55 -17.86 3.34
C LEU A 84 12.02 -19.00 2.41
N PRO A 85 13.15 -18.85 1.67
CA PRO A 85 13.94 -17.64 1.53
C PRO A 85 13.12 -16.49 0.90
N SER A 86 13.57 -15.26 1.09
CA SER A 86 12.88 -14.02 0.70
C SER A 86 12.87 -13.78 -0.82
N ASP A 87 12.30 -14.71 -1.57
CA ASP A 87 12.22 -14.69 -3.04
C ASP A 87 10.87 -14.19 -3.55
N GLY A 88 9.92 -13.88 -2.65
CA GLY A 88 8.64 -13.27 -3.00
C GLY A 88 8.60 -11.76 -2.78
N GLN A 89 7.72 -11.09 -3.52
CA GLN A 89 7.44 -9.66 -3.40
C GLN A 89 6.01 -9.44 -2.91
N PHE A 90 5.84 -8.43 -2.06
CA PHE A 90 4.55 -7.92 -1.59
C PHE A 90 4.58 -6.39 -1.74
N ARG A 91 3.97 -5.89 -2.82
CA ARG A 91 4.08 -4.48 -3.25
C ARG A 91 2.70 -3.85 -3.36
N GLY A 92 2.59 -2.55 -3.18
CA GLY A 92 1.34 -1.82 -3.40
C GLY A 92 1.33 -0.45 -2.74
N ASN A 93 0.14 0.09 -2.48
CA ASN A 93 -0.01 1.39 -1.84
C ASN A 93 -1.02 1.33 -0.69
N LEU A 94 -0.71 2.01 0.40
CA LEU A 94 -1.60 2.31 1.51
C LEU A 94 -2.08 3.75 1.35
N ASN A 95 -3.39 3.97 1.39
CA ASN A 95 -3.98 5.29 1.18
C ASN A 95 -4.43 5.90 2.51
N THR A 96 -4.52 7.24 2.54
CA THR A 96 -4.95 8.01 3.72
C THR A 96 -6.42 7.78 4.09
N ASP A 97 -7.22 7.26 3.16
CA ASP A 97 -8.59 6.80 3.40
C ASP A 97 -8.66 5.43 4.14
N LYS A 98 -7.51 4.92 4.58
CA LYS A 98 -7.33 3.65 5.30
C LYS A 98 -7.62 2.40 4.45
N LYS A 99 -7.54 2.52 3.13
CA LYS A 99 -7.60 1.40 2.19
C LYS A 99 -6.25 1.17 1.52
N GLY A 100 -5.94 -0.09 1.25
CA GLY A 100 -4.71 -0.46 0.56
C GLY A 100 -4.97 -1.53 -0.49
N SER A 101 -4.15 -1.54 -1.53
CA SER A 101 -4.18 -2.59 -2.54
C SER A 101 -2.82 -2.72 -3.24
N GLY A 102 -2.61 -3.87 -3.87
CA GLY A 102 -1.37 -4.13 -4.58
C GLY A 102 -1.27 -5.53 -5.17
N SER A 103 -0.04 -5.97 -5.38
CA SER A 103 0.29 -7.26 -5.96
C SER A 103 1.26 -8.05 -5.09
N TRP A 104 1.25 -9.36 -5.30
CA TRP A 104 2.21 -10.27 -4.70
C TRP A 104 2.71 -11.26 -5.75
N VAL A 105 3.94 -11.71 -5.56
CA VAL A 105 4.54 -12.82 -6.30
C VAL A 105 5.42 -13.62 -5.36
N ASN A 106 5.46 -14.93 -5.53
CA ASN A 106 6.33 -15.83 -4.82
C ASN A 106 6.84 -16.90 -5.78
N SER A 107 8.16 -16.88 -6.05
CA SER A 107 8.80 -17.81 -6.98
C SER A 107 9.06 -19.20 -6.37
N VAL A 108 8.83 -19.39 -5.06
CA VAL A 108 8.98 -20.67 -4.36
C VAL A 108 7.73 -20.99 -3.54
N PRO A 109 7.02 -22.10 -3.81
CA PRO A 109 7.38 -23.22 -4.69
C PRO A 109 7.20 -22.92 -6.19
N THR A 110 7.76 -23.79 -7.06
CA THR A 110 7.57 -23.75 -8.52
C THR A 110 6.33 -24.59 -8.91
N PRO A 111 5.44 -24.14 -9.82
CA PRO A 111 5.51 -22.89 -10.59
C PRO A 111 5.29 -21.64 -9.73
N GLU A 112 5.84 -20.51 -10.18
CA GLU A 112 5.65 -19.21 -9.53
C GLU A 112 4.17 -18.94 -9.28
N ARG A 113 3.89 -18.42 -8.08
CA ARG A 113 2.57 -18.00 -7.66
C ARG A 113 2.52 -16.48 -7.63
N SER A 114 1.45 -15.90 -8.11
CA SER A 114 1.22 -14.45 -8.08
C SER A 114 -0.26 -14.10 -7.99
N GLY A 115 -0.52 -12.83 -7.72
CA GLY A 115 -1.86 -12.27 -7.67
C GLY A 115 -1.93 -10.86 -7.12
N THR A 116 -3.11 -10.50 -6.62
CA THR A 116 -3.44 -9.18 -6.08
C THR A 116 -3.88 -9.27 -4.63
N TRP A 117 -3.80 -8.16 -3.91
CA TRP A 117 -4.30 -8.05 -2.55
C TRP A 117 -5.06 -6.74 -2.35
N SER A 118 -5.97 -6.76 -1.38
CA SER A 118 -6.65 -5.57 -0.86
C SER A 118 -6.73 -5.66 0.65
N GLY A 119 -6.81 -4.51 1.33
CA GLY A 119 -6.92 -4.47 2.77
C GLY A 119 -7.29 -3.11 3.32
N GLU A 120 -7.36 -3.04 4.63
CA GLU A 120 -7.73 -1.85 5.38
C GLU A 120 -6.94 -1.74 6.68
N LYS A 121 -6.84 -0.50 7.17
CA LYS A 121 -6.23 -0.23 8.46
C LYS A 121 -7.22 -0.54 9.59
N ASP A 122 -6.74 -1.15 10.66
CA ASP A 122 -7.53 -1.36 11.86
C ASP A 122 -8.06 -0.04 12.42
N LYS A 123 -9.32 -0.04 12.85
CA LYS A 123 -9.90 1.07 13.59
C LYS A 123 -9.29 1.08 14.99
N LYS A 124 -8.57 2.16 15.33
CA LYS A 124 -8.27 2.49 16.73
C LYS A 124 -9.50 3.08 17.40
#